data_AF-A0A925BXS8-F1
#
_entry.id   AF-A0A925BXS8-F1
#
_cell.length_a   1.000
_cell.length_b   1.000
_cell.length_c   1.000
_cell.angle_alpha   90.00
_cell.angle_beta   90.00
_cell.angle_gamma   90.00
#
_symmetry.space_group_name_H-M   'P 1'
#
loop_
_entity.id
_entity.type
_entity.pdbx_description
1 polymer ?
#
loop_
_entity_poly.entity_id
_entity_poly.type
_entity_poly.pdbx_seq_one_letter_code
_entity_poly.pdbx_strand_id
1 'polypeptide(L)'
;MSKTLCLIIAATLLAGCLKQAAIDKTTSGLKGIWVTEGDIQGRQPADTLVFFTKNGKNMLSFYSAGSPGPNWPSHAETEYRYENGKLSFKDYSGASTDFLNVESFQWTIADKVFSVKLYQVLHFMSADYRVTYRKIN
;
A
#
# COMPACT_ATOMS: atom_id res chain seq x y z
N MET A 1 57.72 13.26 -3.31
CA MET A 1 56.84 13.03 -2.13
C MET A 1 55.39 13.13 -2.59
N SER A 2 54.70 11.99 -2.52
CA SER A 2 53.46 11.68 -3.24
C SER A 2 52.24 12.43 -2.67
N LYS A 3 51.62 13.28 -3.49
CA LYS A 3 50.30 13.91 -3.25
C LYS A 3 49.26 13.15 -4.06
N THR A 4 48.76 12.02 -3.58
CA THR A 4 47.68 11.31 -4.27
C THR A 4 46.84 10.51 -3.28
N LEU A 5 46.19 11.21 -2.35
CA LEU A 5 45.28 10.57 -1.38
C LEU A 5 44.15 11.54 -1.00
N CYS A 6 43.30 11.92 -1.96
CA CYS A 6 42.15 12.80 -1.66
C CYS A 6 40.94 12.64 -2.60
N LEU A 7 40.81 11.53 -3.34
CA LEU A 7 39.80 11.45 -4.42
C LEU A 7 38.81 10.27 -4.34
N ILE A 8 38.58 9.67 -3.17
CA ILE A 8 37.66 8.51 -3.04
C ILE A 8 36.44 8.79 -2.14
N ILE A 9 36.38 9.92 -1.43
CA ILE A 9 35.30 10.16 -0.44
C ILE A 9 34.09 10.92 -1.02
N ALA A 10 34.18 11.52 -2.20
CA ALA A 10 33.10 12.36 -2.75
C ALA A 10 31.98 11.59 -3.49
N ALA A 11 32.15 10.30 -3.81
CA ALA A 11 31.21 9.56 -4.65
C ALA A 11 30.05 8.90 -3.87
N THR A 12 30.12 8.79 -2.55
CA THR A 12 29.11 8.06 -1.75
C THR A 12 27.92 8.93 -1.31
N LEU A 13 27.98 10.25 -1.47
CA LEU A 13 26.90 11.16 -1.04
C LEU A 13 25.77 11.35 -2.07
N LEU A 14 25.97 10.97 -3.33
CA LEU A 14 24.96 11.14 -4.39
C LEU A 14 24.01 9.93 -4.54
N ALA A 15 24.36 8.77 -3.99
CA ALA A 15 23.53 7.56 -4.08
C ALA A 15 22.32 7.57 -3.12
N GLY A 16 22.38 8.35 -2.03
CA GLY A 16 21.29 8.42 -1.05
C GLY A 16 20.05 9.19 -1.55
N CYS A 17 20.24 10.20 -2.39
CA CYS A 17 19.16 11.10 -2.80
C CYS A 17 18.25 10.47 -3.88
N LEU A 18 18.81 9.66 -4.78
CA LEU A 18 18.05 8.99 -5.85
C LEU A 18 17.07 7.93 -5.32
N LYS A 19 17.42 7.27 -4.21
CA LYS A 19 16.56 6.24 -3.61
C LYS A 19 15.31 6.84 -2.97
N GLN A 20 15.43 8.01 -2.34
CA GLN A 20 14.32 8.71 -1.71
C GLN A 20 13.30 9.23 -2.74
N ALA A 21 13.77 9.78 -3.87
CA ALA A 21 12.92 10.30 -4.94
C ALA A 21 12.06 9.20 -5.62
N ALA A 22 12.57 7.96 -5.72
CA ALA A 22 11.82 6.82 -6.26
C ALA A 22 10.75 6.28 -5.29
N ILE A 23 11.01 6.37 -3.98
CA ILE A 23 10.07 5.97 -2.91
C ILE A 23 8.88 6.95 -2.83
N ASP A 24 9.15 8.25 -2.97
CA ASP A 24 8.09 9.28 -2.95
C ASP A 24 7.15 9.16 -4.15
N LYS A 25 7.69 8.90 -5.35
CA LYS A 25 6.90 8.83 -6.59
C LYS A 25 5.91 7.66 -6.60
N THR A 26 6.24 6.56 -5.93
CA THR A 26 5.39 5.36 -5.90
C THR A 26 4.37 5.38 -4.75
N THR A 27 4.70 5.99 -3.61
CA THR A 27 3.71 6.26 -2.56
C THR A 27 2.69 7.31 -3.01
N SER A 28 3.11 8.33 -3.78
CA SER A 28 2.16 9.27 -4.39
C SER A 28 1.23 8.61 -5.40
N GLY A 29 1.70 7.56 -6.09
CA GLY A 29 0.91 6.80 -7.07
C GLY A 29 -0.35 6.17 -6.48
N LEU A 30 -0.24 5.66 -5.25
CA LEU A 30 -1.35 5.04 -4.52
C LEU A 30 -2.41 6.04 -4.06
N LYS A 31 -2.07 7.32 -3.82
CA LYS A 31 -3.04 8.28 -3.28
C LYS A 31 -4.25 8.43 -4.20
N GLY A 32 -5.45 8.36 -3.64
CA GLY A 32 -6.70 8.45 -4.38
C GLY A 32 -7.70 7.36 -4.01
N ILE A 33 -8.79 7.29 -4.79
CA ILE A 33 -9.89 6.34 -4.60
C ILE A 33 -9.73 5.22 -5.62
N TRP A 34 -9.85 3.98 -5.17
CA TRP A 34 -9.70 2.79 -5.99
C TRP A 34 -10.91 1.89 -5.81
N VAL A 35 -11.47 1.40 -6.90
CA VAL A 35 -12.63 0.51 -6.92
C VAL A 35 -12.22 -0.84 -7.48
N THR A 36 -12.73 -1.92 -6.88
CA THR A 36 -12.49 -3.29 -7.33
C THR A 36 -12.91 -3.46 -8.78
N GLU A 37 -12.08 -4.11 -9.59
CA GLU A 37 -12.41 -4.51 -10.96
C GLU A 37 -12.90 -5.96 -11.01
N GLY A 38 -14.06 -6.17 -11.64
CA GLY A 38 -14.62 -7.48 -11.95
C GLY A 38 -15.72 -7.95 -10.98
N ASP A 39 -16.49 -8.95 -11.43
CA ASP A 39 -17.58 -9.56 -10.68
C ASP A 39 -17.05 -10.62 -9.72
N ILE A 40 -16.28 -10.20 -8.72
CA ILE A 40 -15.92 -11.12 -7.64
C ILE A 40 -17.14 -11.26 -6.73
N GLN A 41 -18.03 -12.18 -7.10
CA GLN A 41 -19.18 -12.57 -6.28
C GLN A 41 -18.70 -13.37 -5.06
N GLY A 42 -18.63 -12.70 -3.93
CA GLY A 42 -18.28 -13.28 -2.63
C GLY A 42 -18.13 -12.17 -1.60
N ARG A 43 -18.53 -12.42 -0.35
CA ARG A 43 -18.24 -11.47 0.73
C ARG A 43 -16.72 -11.37 0.87
N GLN A 44 -16.17 -10.18 0.65
CA GLN A 44 -14.73 -9.88 0.58
C GLN A 44 -14.11 -10.17 -0.80
N PRO A 45 -13.19 -9.32 -1.28
CA PRO A 45 -12.51 -8.18 -0.62
C PRO A 45 -13.35 -6.87 -0.58
N ALA A 46 -12.79 -5.81 0.01
CA ALA A 46 -13.35 -4.47 0.03
C ALA A 46 -13.61 -3.94 -1.39
N ASP A 47 -14.74 -3.29 -1.59
CA ASP A 47 -15.17 -2.73 -2.88
C ASP A 47 -14.41 -1.46 -3.24
N THR A 48 -14.03 -0.68 -2.23
CA THR A 48 -13.34 0.59 -2.41
C THR A 48 -12.22 0.77 -1.40
N LEU A 49 -11.08 1.25 -1.90
CA LEU A 49 -9.92 1.63 -1.12
C LEU A 49 -9.66 3.12 -1.30
N VAL A 50 -9.38 3.83 -0.22
CA VAL A 50 -8.99 5.24 -0.28
C VAL A 50 -7.65 5.42 0.41
N PHE A 51 -6.63 5.76 -0.36
CA PHE A 51 -5.30 6.08 0.17
C PHE A 51 -5.15 7.59 0.29
N PHE A 52 -4.86 8.07 1.49
CA PHE A 52 -4.78 9.50 1.81
C PHE A 52 -3.72 9.79 2.88
N THR A 53 -3.54 11.06 3.21
CA THR A 53 -2.65 11.49 4.29
C THR A 53 -3.46 12.22 5.36
N LYS A 54 -3.28 11.85 6.63
CA LYS A 54 -3.93 12.49 7.79
C LYS A 54 -2.89 12.68 8.88
N ASN A 55 -2.71 13.92 9.36
CA ASN A 55 -1.72 14.26 10.40
C ASN A 55 -0.29 13.75 10.10
N GLY A 56 0.15 13.85 8.84
CA GLY A 56 1.47 13.39 8.39
C GLY A 56 1.62 11.87 8.24
N LYS A 57 0.55 11.10 8.45
CA LYS A 57 0.54 9.63 8.29
C LYS A 57 -0.17 9.21 7.01
N ASN A 58 0.34 8.16 6.38
CA ASN A 58 -0.28 7.51 5.24
C ASN A 58 -1.41 6.59 5.73
N MET A 59 -2.64 6.89 5.34
CA MET A 59 -3.86 6.21 5.79
C MET A 59 -4.56 5.52 4.61
N LEU A 60 -5.16 4.38 4.92
CA LEU A 60 -5.96 3.57 4.00
C LEU A 60 -7.34 3.37 4.63
N SER A 61 -8.39 3.83 3.96
CA SER A 61 -9.77 3.48 4.27
C SER A 61 -10.24 2.34 3.39
N PHE A 62 -10.95 1.38 3.97
CA PHE A 62 -11.57 0.26 3.28
C PHE A 62 -13.09 0.41 3.39
N TYR A 63 -13.78 0.29 2.26
CA TYR A 63 -15.24 0.28 2.22
C TYR A 63 -15.74 -1.01 1.59
N SER A 64 -16.76 -1.59 2.22
CA SER A 64 -17.52 -2.71 1.69
C SER A 64 -19.00 -2.35 1.66
N ALA A 65 -19.68 -2.64 0.56
CA ALA A 65 -21.11 -2.38 0.34
C ALA A 65 -21.99 -3.15 1.34
N GLY A 66 -21.45 -4.20 1.97
CA GLY A 66 -22.01 -4.86 3.14
C GLY A 66 -20.94 -5.11 4.19
N SER A 67 -21.38 -5.39 5.43
CA SER A 67 -20.46 -5.84 6.47
C SER A 67 -19.82 -7.17 6.04
N PRO A 68 -18.47 -7.31 6.09
CA PRO A 68 -17.82 -8.54 5.66
C PRO A 68 -18.13 -9.73 6.58
N GLY A 69 -18.76 -9.51 7.75
CA GLY A 69 -19.15 -10.54 8.71
C GLY A 69 -19.81 -9.95 9.96
N PRO A 70 -20.49 -10.76 10.80
CA PRO A 70 -21.16 -10.24 12.00
C PRO A 70 -20.22 -9.40 12.88
N ASN A 71 -20.69 -8.23 13.31
CA ASN A 71 -19.93 -7.26 14.11
C ASN A 71 -18.70 -6.64 13.43
N TRP A 72 -18.49 -6.83 12.13
CA TRP A 72 -17.48 -6.10 11.39
C TRP A 72 -18.07 -4.82 10.81
N PRO A 73 -17.37 -3.68 10.90
CA PRO A 73 -17.88 -2.46 10.30
C PRO A 73 -17.92 -2.59 8.77
N SER A 74 -18.73 -1.79 8.09
CA SER A 74 -18.66 -1.64 6.63
C SER A 74 -17.54 -0.71 6.18
N HIS A 75 -16.89 -0.04 7.14
CA HIS A 75 -15.80 0.89 6.93
C HIS A 75 -14.75 0.77 8.04
N ALA A 76 -13.48 0.74 7.67
CA ALA A 76 -12.36 0.82 8.60
C ALA A 76 -11.23 1.68 8.02
N GLU A 77 -10.40 2.25 8.90
CA GLU A 77 -9.19 2.98 8.53
C GLU A 77 -7.97 2.31 9.18
N THR A 78 -6.84 2.31 8.48
CA THR A 78 -5.55 1.89 9.05
C THR A 78 -4.40 2.69 8.46
N GLU A 79 -3.23 2.67 9.11
CA GLU A 79 -2.00 3.21 8.53
C GLU A 79 -1.45 2.24 7.48
N TYR A 80 -0.93 2.75 6.37
CA TYR A 80 -0.22 1.96 5.36
C TYR A 80 1.20 2.48 5.12
N ARG A 81 2.05 1.61 4.58
CA ARG A 81 3.39 1.92 4.06
C ARG A 81 3.56 1.29 2.69
N TYR A 82 4.21 2.02 1.80
CA TYR A 82 4.65 1.51 0.52
C TYR A 82 6.15 1.78 0.35
N GLU A 83 6.96 0.73 0.52
CA GLU A 83 8.41 0.86 0.54
C GLU A 83 9.03 -0.25 -0.30
N ASN A 84 9.96 0.09 -1.20
CA ASN A 84 10.66 -0.86 -2.07
C ASN A 84 9.71 -1.82 -2.82
N GLY A 85 8.57 -1.31 -3.31
CA GLY A 85 7.60 -2.12 -4.06
C GLY A 85 6.67 -2.98 -3.20
N LYS A 86 6.76 -2.89 -1.87
CA LYS A 86 5.95 -3.67 -0.93
C LYS A 86 4.92 -2.79 -0.26
N LEU A 87 3.65 -3.18 -0.38
CA LEU A 87 2.55 -2.59 0.37
C LEU A 87 2.40 -3.30 1.72
N SER A 88 2.23 -2.53 2.79
CA SER A 88 1.95 -3.06 4.13
C SER A 88 0.99 -2.13 4.86
N PHE A 89 0.30 -2.67 5.87
CA PHE A 89 -0.66 -1.92 6.68
C PHE A 89 -0.63 -2.37 8.13
N LYS A 90 -1.08 -1.52 9.04
CA LYS A 90 -1.41 -1.94 10.40
C LYS A 90 -2.71 -2.73 10.42
N ASP A 91 -2.87 -3.57 11.43
CA ASP A 91 -4.16 -4.18 11.73
C ASP A 91 -5.16 -3.09 12.16
N TYR A 92 -6.28 -2.99 11.44
CA TYR A 92 -7.33 -2.02 11.75
C TYR A 92 -8.03 -2.30 13.09
N SER A 93 -8.01 -3.55 13.56
CA SER A 93 -8.60 -3.94 14.85
C SER A 93 -7.77 -3.47 16.04
N GLY A 94 -6.52 -3.07 15.80
CA GLY A 94 -5.56 -2.73 16.84
C GLY A 94 -4.98 -3.93 17.59
N ALA A 95 -5.26 -5.16 17.16
CA ALA A 95 -4.68 -6.36 17.79
C ALA A 95 -3.16 -6.47 17.57
N SER A 96 -2.62 -5.78 16.57
CA SER A 96 -1.18 -5.62 16.36
C SER A 96 -0.80 -4.17 16.07
N THR A 97 0.35 -3.74 16.59
CA THR A 97 0.95 -2.44 16.25
C THR A 97 1.88 -2.50 15.04
N ASP A 98 2.17 -3.70 14.54
CA ASP A 98 3.13 -3.93 13.47
C ASP A 98 2.51 -3.71 12.08
N PHE A 99 3.37 -3.43 11.11
CA PHE A 99 3.00 -3.40 9.70
C PHE A 99 3.07 -4.81 9.12
N LEU A 100 1.97 -5.25 8.55
CA LEU A 100 1.79 -6.54 7.93
C LEU A 100 1.91 -6.37 6.42
N ASN A 101 2.82 -7.12 5.81
CA ASN A 101 2.99 -7.08 4.36
C ASN A 101 1.82 -7.78 3.67
N VAL A 102 1.37 -7.21 2.55
CA VAL A 102 0.54 -7.98 1.60
C VAL A 102 1.36 -9.14 1.05
N GLU A 103 0.69 -10.23 0.68
CA GLU A 103 1.35 -11.38 0.06
C GLU A 103 1.96 -10.99 -1.27
N SER A 104 1.25 -10.18 -2.07
CA SER A 104 1.82 -9.58 -3.27
C SER A 104 1.10 -8.31 -3.68
N PHE A 105 1.84 -7.39 -4.29
CA PHE A 105 1.35 -6.16 -4.89
C PHE A 105 1.99 -6.02 -6.26
N GLN A 106 1.19 -5.72 -7.28
CA GLN A 106 1.68 -5.54 -8.63
C GLN A 106 0.92 -4.42 -9.32
N TRP A 107 1.66 -3.46 -9.87
CA TRP A 107 1.10 -2.51 -10.82
C TRP A 107 0.79 -3.22 -12.14
N THR A 108 -0.47 -3.17 -12.57
CA THR A 108 -0.88 -3.59 -13.92
C THR A 108 -0.73 -2.42 -14.88
N ILE A 109 -1.16 -1.24 -14.45
CA ILE A 109 -0.90 0.04 -15.10
C ILE A 109 -0.50 1.01 -13.99
N ALA A 110 0.75 1.49 -14.01
CA ALA A 110 1.27 2.37 -12.98
C ALA A 110 0.31 3.55 -12.73
N ASP A 111 0.03 3.82 -11.46
CA ASP A 111 -0.85 4.88 -10.95
C ASP A 111 -2.32 4.82 -11.40
N LYS A 112 -2.74 3.73 -12.06
CA LYS A 112 -4.11 3.56 -12.58
C LYS A 112 -4.77 2.25 -12.19
N VAL A 113 -4.02 1.15 -12.21
CA VAL A 113 -4.52 -0.20 -11.93
C VAL A 113 -3.46 -1.01 -11.21
N PHE A 114 -3.80 -1.60 -10.07
CA PHE A 114 -2.95 -2.57 -9.40
C PHE A 114 -3.73 -3.82 -9.01
N SER A 115 -3.01 -4.91 -8.81
CA SER A 115 -3.55 -6.15 -8.26
C SER A 115 -2.82 -6.53 -6.99
N VAL A 116 -3.59 -6.91 -5.95
CA VAL A 116 -3.08 -7.22 -4.62
C VAL A 116 -3.60 -8.57 -4.15
N LYS A 117 -2.77 -9.34 -3.44
CA LYS A 117 -3.16 -10.56 -2.72
C LYS A 117 -2.77 -10.39 -1.26
N LEU A 118 -3.64 -10.80 -0.35
CA LEU A 118 -3.48 -10.57 1.08
C LEU A 118 -3.59 -11.85 1.87
N TYR A 119 -2.82 -11.93 2.95
CA TYR A 119 -3.10 -12.89 4.01
C TYR A 119 -4.35 -12.47 4.77
N GLN A 120 -5.02 -13.45 5.40
CA GLN A 120 -6.26 -13.29 6.19
C GLN A 120 -6.17 -12.36 7.40
N VAL A 121 -5.13 -11.53 7.49
CA VAL A 121 -4.87 -10.65 8.62
C VAL A 121 -5.75 -9.39 8.60
N LEU A 122 -6.37 -9.04 7.46
CA LEU A 122 -7.38 -7.99 7.39
C LEU A 122 -8.72 -8.57 6.92
N HIS A 123 -9.73 -8.55 7.79
CA HIS A 123 -11.10 -8.98 7.43
C HIS A 123 -11.73 -8.20 6.26
N PHE A 124 -11.19 -7.01 5.91
CA PHE A 124 -11.67 -6.22 4.77
C PHE A 124 -11.02 -6.57 3.45
N MET A 125 -9.81 -7.12 3.44
CA MET A 125 -9.06 -7.35 2.21
C MET A 125 -8.49 -8.77 2.13
N SER A 126 -8.87 -9.65 3.05
CA SER A 126 -8.51 -11.06 3.03
C SER A 126 -9.07 -11.72 1.78
N ALA A 127 -8.18 -12.23 0.93
CA ALA A 127 -8.56 -13.01 -0.22
C ALA A 127 -7.50 -14.09 -0.45
N ASP A 128 -7.93 -15.35 -0.51
CA ASP A 128 -7.07 -16.46 -0.95
C ASP A 128 -6.71 -16.34 -2.45
N TYR A 129 -7.28 -15.34 -3.13
CA TYR A 129 -7.07 -14.98 -4.53
C TYR A 129 -6.61 -13.51 -4.68
N ARG A 130 -6.19 -13.15 -5.90
CA ARG A 130 -5.73 -11.80 -6.23
C ARG A 130 -6.91 -10.91 -6.62
N VAL A 131 -6.92 -9.68 -6.11
CA VAL A 131 -7.94 -8.67 -6.35
C VAL A 131 -7.34 -7.54 -7.16
N THR A 132 -8.05 -7.06 -8.18
CA THR A 132 -7.61 -5.90 -8.98
C THR A 132 -8.41 -4.68 -8.60
N TYR A 133 -7.74 -3.54 -8.50
CA TYR A 133 -8.32 -2.25 -8.20
C TYR A 133 -7.95 -1.23 -9.27
N ARG A 134 -8.93 -0.46 -9.72
CA ARG A 134 -8.77 0.66 -10.64
C ARG A 134 -8.96 1.97 -9.90
N LYS A 135 -8.07 2.92 -10.14
CA LYS A 135 -8.20 4.28 -9.66
C LYS A 135 -9.36 4.98 -10.37
N ILE A 136 -10.27 5.55 -9.59
CA ILE A 136 -11.29 6.47 -10.07
C ILE A 136 -10.87 7.87 -9.59
N ASN A 137 -10.43 8.71 -10.54
CA ASN A 137 -9.75 10.02 -10.40
C ASN A 137 -8.23 9.98 -10.62
#